data_AF-A0A2S2NMT5-F1
#
_entry.id   AF-A0A2S2NMT5-F1
#
_cell.length_a   1.000
_cell.length_b   1.000
_cell.length_c   1.000
_cell.angle_alpha   90.00
_cell.angle_beta   90.00
_cell.angle_gamma   90.00
#
_symmetry.space_group_name_H-M   'P 1'
#
loop_
_entity.id
_entity.type
_entity.pdbx_description
1 polymer ?
#
loop_
_entity_poly.entity_id
_entity_poly.type
_entity_poly.pdbx_seq_one_letter_code
_entity_poly.pdbx_strand_id
1 'polypeptide(L)'
;AKCKFHSKLNYSKYIIDTQNSLKSNPKKFWQFLKSKRSNNSIPTSMTYNNQLINGGKDIVHSFSKYFSSVYDVTIPASTSHVPTTTSPGFNLSQLNLYSLVLNA
;
A
#
# COMPACT_ATOMS: atom_id res chain seq x y z
N ALA A 1 -22.77 -7.58 26.22
CA ALA A 1 -22.38 -6.32 25.55
C ALA A 1 -20.89 -5.96 25.74
N LYS A 2 -20.28 -6.12 26.93
CA LYS A 2 -18.90 -5.70 27.22
C LYS A 2 -17.79 -6.38 26.38
N CYS A 3 -17.83 -7.71 26.22
CA CYS A 3 -16.77 -8.43 25.50
C CYS A 3 -16.65 -8.03 24.02
N LYS A 4 -17.79 -7.80 23.34
CA LYS A 4 -17.82 -7.34 21.94
C LYS A 4 -17.23 -5.93 21.79
N PHE A 5 -17.49 -5.05 22.76
CA PHE A 5 -16.91 -3.70 22.80
C PHE A 5 -15.39 -3.73 22.95
N HIS A 6 -14.88 -4.46 23.95
CA HIS A 6 -13.44 -4.58 24.17
C HIS A 6 -12.72 -5.26 22.99
N SER A 7 -13.34 -6.26 22.37
CA SER A 7 -12.79 -6.90 21.17
C SER A 7 -12.62 -5.90 20.03
N LYS A 8 -13.63 -5.06 19.74
CA LYS A 8 -13.54 -4.01 18.71
C LYS A 8 -12.46 -2.97 19.04
N LEU A 9 -12.39 -2.54 20.30
CA LEU A 9 -11.41 -1.56 20.76
C LEU A 9 -9.98 -2.08 20.61
N ASN A 10 -9.72 -3.31 21.07
CA ASN A 10 -8.40 -3.94 20.97
C ASN A 10 -8.00 -4.17 19.51
N TYR A 11 -8.95 -4.55 18.65
CA TYR A 11 -8.68 -4.71 17.22
C TYR A 11 -8.32 -3.37 16.57
N SER A 12 -9.07 -2.30 16.86
CA SER A 12 -8.76 -0.96 16.34
C SER A 12 -7.37 -0.49 16.75
N LYS A 13 -7.01 -0.69 18.02
CA LYS A 13 -5.67 -0.40 18.52
C LYS A 13 -4.59 -1.20 17.79
N TYR A 14 -4.79 -2.50 17.62
CA TYR A 14 -3.89 -3.37 16.87
C TYR A 14 -3.67 -2.89 15.41
N ILE A 15 -4.72 -2.42 14.74
CA ILE A 15 -4.63 -1.86 13.38
C ILE A 15 -3.76 -0.60 13.37
N ILE A 16 -4.00 0.33 14.29
CA ILE A 16 -3.22 1.57 14.42
C ILE A 16 -1.75 1.26 14.71
N ASP A 17 -1.48 0.36 15.65
CA ASP A 17 -0.12 -0.05 16.01
C ASP A 17 0.60 -0.71 14.82
N THR A 18 -0.12 -1.52 14.04
CA THR A 18 0.41 -2.15 12.83
C THR A 18 0.76 -1.12 11.76
N GLN A 19 -0.11 -0.13 11.51
CA GLN A 19 0.16 0.98 10.58
C GLN A 19 1.38 1.80 11.03
N ASN A 20 1.45 2.16 12.30
CA ASN A 20 2.57 2.94 12.86
C ASN A 20 3.89 2.15 12.84
N SER A 21 3.82 0.81 12.94
CA SER A 21 5.00 -0.05 12.88
C SER A 21 5.64 -0.14 11.49
N LEU A 22 5.03 0.39 10.43
CA LEU A 22 5.55 0.24 9.07
C LEU A 22 6.98 0.78 8.91
N LYS A 23 7.31 1.91 9.54
CA LYS A 23 8.67 2.48 9.49
C LYS A 23 9.66 1.77 10.44
N SER A 24 9.21 1.36 11.63
CA SER A 24 10.08 0.83 12.67
C SER A 24 10.25 -0.70 12.63
N ASN A 25 9.20 -1.41 12.21
CA ASN A 25 9.16 -2.86 12.08
C ASN A 25 8.20 -3.27 10.95
N PRO A 26 8.62 -3.14 9.68
CA PRO A 26 7.79 -3.47 8.52
C PRO A 26 7.33 -4.93 8.51
N LYS A 27 8.02 -5.85 9.20
CA LYS A 27 7.64 -7.27 9.29
C LYS A 27 6.23 -7.45 9.87
N LYS A 28 5.85 -6.67 10.89
CA LYS A 28 4.51 -6.76 11.51
C LYS A 28 3.42 -6.37 10.52
N PHE A 29 3.65 -5.30 9.76
CA PHE A 29 2.75 -4.86 8.70
C PHE A 29 2.57 -5.93 7.62
N TRP A 30 3.67 -6.48 7.11
CA TRP A 30 3.61 -7.54 6.09
C TRP A 30 2.97 -8.83 6.61
N GLN A 31 3.18 -9.17 7.89
CA GLN A 31 2.53 -10.32 8.51
C GLN A 31 1.01 -10.14 8.60
N PHE A 32 0.54 -8.94 8.95
CA PHE A 32 -0.89 -8.63 8.94
C PHE A 32 -1.48 -8.74 7.53
N LEU A 33 -0.83 -8.14 6.52
CA LEU A 33 -1.33 -8.24 5.15
C LEU A 33 -1.37 -9.69 4.66
N LYS A 34 -0.35 -10.48 5.00
CA LYS A 34 -0.31 -11.91 4.67
C LYS A 34 -1.43 -12.69 5.34
N SER A 35 -1.79 -12.38 6.59
CA SER A 35 -2.88 -13.08 7.29
C SER A 35 -4.28 -12.74 6.75
N LYS A 36 -4.41 -11.62 6.01
CA LYS A 36 -5.66 -11.22 5.35
C LYS A 36 -5.80 -11.73 3.93
N ARG A 37 -4.71 -12.08 3.25
CA ARG A 37 -4.77 -12.69 1.92
C ARG A 37 -5.29 -14.12 2.02
N SER A 38 -6.33 -14.43 1.27
CA SER A 38 -6.91 -15.77 1.15
C SER A 38 -6.06 -16.68 0.26
N ASN A 39 -5.33 -16.12 -0.70
CA ASN A 39 -4.47 -16.85 -1.63
C ASN A 39 -3.22 -16.03 -2.02
N ASN A 40 -2.24 -16.68 -2.66
CA ASN A 40 -1.03 -16.05 -3.19
C ASN A 40 -1.14 -15.73 -4.69
N SER A 41 -2.33 -15.83 -5.28
CA SER A 41 -2.54 -15.58 -6.72
C SER A 41 -2.65 -14.10 -7.03
N ILE A 42 -2.29 -13.72 -8.26
CA ILE A 42 -2.58 -12.39 -8.79
C ILE A 42 -4.10 -12.22 -8.86
N PRO A 43 -4.65 -11.06 -8.45
CA PRO A 43 -6.08 -10.82 -8.53
C PRO A 43 -6.56 -10.89 -9.99
N THR A 44 -7.77 -11.39 -10.20
CA THR A 44 -8.39 -11.47 -11.53
C THR A 44 -8.82 -10.09 -12.06
N SER A 45 -9.01 -9.13 -11.16
CA SER A 45 -9.43 -7.76 -11.46
C SER A 45 -8.85 -6.78 -10.44
N MET A 46 -8.59 -5.54 -10.85
CA MET A 46 -8.10 -4.45 -10.00
C MET A 46 -8.70 -3.12 -10.45
N THR A 47 -8.90 -2.17 -9.53
CA THR A 47 -9.30 -0.80 -9.85
C THR A 47 -8.10 0.15 -9.73
N TYR A 48 -7.85 0.95 -10.75
CA TYR A 48 -6.82 1.99 -10.77
C TYR A 48 -7.34 3.23 -11.51
N ASN A 49 -7.21 4.43 -10.94
CA ASN A 49 -7.73 5.69 -11.51
C ASN A 49 -9.20 5.58 -11.99
N ASN A 50 -10.07 5.01 -11.16
CA ASN A 50 -11.49 4.76 -11.48
C ASN A 50 -11.73 3.82 -12.68
N GLN A 51 -10.71 3.12 -13.17
CA GLN A 51 -10.84 2.11 -14.21
C GLN A 51 -10.74 0.71 -13.62
N LEU A 52 -11.67 -0.17 -14.03
CA LEU A 52 -11.59 -1.59 -13.76
C LEU A 52 -10.67 -2.25 -14.80
N ILE A 53 -9.62 -2.90 -14.32
CA ILE A 53 -8.63 -3.64 -15.11
C ILE A 53 -8.85 -5.12 -14.84
N ASN A 54 -8.96 -5.92 -15.90
CA ASN A 54 -9.22 -7.35 -15.80
C ASN A 54 -8.08 -8.15 -16.42
N GLY A 55 -7.79 -9.31 -15.84
CA GLY A 55 -6.78 -10.23 -16.35
C GLY A 55 -5.35 -9.86 -15.95
N GLY A 56 -4.53 -10.89 -15.70
CA GLY A 56 -3.19 -10.71 -15.14
C GLY A 56 -2.26 -9.85 -15.99
N LYS A 57 -2.37 -9.92 -17.33
CA LYS A 57 -1.50 -9.16 -18.24
C LYS A 57 -1.71 -7.64 -18.12
N ASP A 58 -2.96 -7.20 -18.14
CA ASP A 58 -3.30 -5.77 -18.09
C ASP A 58 -3.05 -5.21 -16.68
N ILE A 59 -3.26 -6.02 -15.65
CA ILE A 59 -2.89 -5.69 -14.27
C ILE A 59 -1.38 -5.48 -14.15
N VAL A 60 -0.57 -6.41 -14.66
CA VAL A 60 0.90 -6.30 -14.64
C VAL A 60 1.38 -5.10 -15.44
N HIS A 61 0.80 -4.85 -16.62
CA HIS A 61 1.12 -3.67 -17.43
C HIS A 61 0.81 -2.37 -16.68
N SER A 62 -0.32 -2.32 -15.99
CA SER A 62 -0.72 -1.15 -15.17
C SER A 62 0.25 -0.90 -14.03
N PHE A 63 0.74 -1.96 -13.36
CA PHE A 63 1.81 -1.83 -12.37
C PHE A 63 3.09 -1.26 -12.98
N SER A 64 3.51 -1.78 -14.14
CA SER A 64 4.71 -1.29 -14.84
C SER A 64 4.61 0.20 -15.17
N LYS A 65 3.46 0.64 -15.71
CA LYS A 65 3.21 2.05 -16.03
C LYS A 65 3.25 2.94 -14.79
N TYR A 66 2.61 2.51 -13.69
CA TYR A 66 2.61 3.26 -12.44
C TYR A 66 4.04 3.40 -11.88
N PHE A 67 4.77 2.30 -11.75
CA PHE A 67 6.12 2.35 -11.19
C PHE A 67 7.07 3.17 -12.07
N SER A 68 6.99 3.07 -13.40
CA SER A 68 7.77 3.94 -14.30
C SER A 68 7.53 5.41 -13.97
N SER A 69 6.26 5.84 -13.86
CA SER A 69 5.92 7.23 -13.58
C SER A 69 6.44 7.78 -12.24
N VAL A 70 6.70 6.91 -11.26
CA VAL A 70 7.25 7.29 -9.96
C VAL A 70 8.77 7.52 -10.02
N TYR A 71 9.45 6.83 -10.94
CA TYR A 71 10.90 6.87 -11.09
C TYR A 71 11.38 7.69 -12.29
N ASP A 72 10.48 8.05 -13.21
CA ASP A 72 10.71 9.00 -14.30
C ASP A 72 10.77 10.45 -13.77
N VAL A 73 11.71 10.71 -12.85
CA VAL A 73 12.14 12.07 -12.55
C VAL A 73 13.07 12.49 -13.68
N THR A 74 12.56 13.26 -14.65
CA THR A 74 13.42 14.02 -15.54
C THR A 74 14.21 15.01 -14.69
N ILE A 75 15.43 14.64 -14.28
CA ILE A 75 16.40 15.60 -13.74
C ILE A 75 16.74 16.52 -14.91
N PRO A 76 16.34 17.80 -14.93
CA PRO A 76 16.82 18.71 -15.96
C PRO A 76 18.34 18.81 -15.80
N ALA A 77 19.08 18.53 -16.87
CA ALA A 77 20.54 18.34 -16.90
C ALA A 77 21.40 19.57 -16.54
N SER A 78 20.84 20.57 -15.87
CA SER A 78 21.51 21.81 -15.53
C SER A 78 21.08 22.23 -14.14
N THR A 79 21.75 21.74 -13.11
CA THR A 79 22.37 22.52 -12.01
C THR A 79 22.91 21.52 -10.99
N SER A 80 24.21 21.58 -10.70
CA SER A 80 24.88 20.81 -9.65
C SER A 80 24.34 21.16 -8.27
N HIS A 81 23.22 20.55 -7.86
CA HIS A 81 22.80 20.53 -6.48
C HIS A 81 22.53 19.08 -6.09
N VAL A 82 23.13 18.71 -4.95
CA VAL A 82 23.03 17.43 -4.26
C VAL A 82 21.64 16.81 -4.44
N PRO A 83 21.50 15.52 -4.77
CA PRO A 83 20.19 14.89 -4.86
C PRO A 83 19.56 14.87 -3.46
N THR A 84 18.79 15.90 -3.14
CA THR A 84 17.83 15.84 -2.06
C THR A 84 16.81 14.81 -2.49
N THR A 85 16.86 13.67 -1.82
CA THR A 85 16.00 12.49 -1.98
C THR A 85 14.54 12.83 -1.70
N THR A 86 13.92 13.64 -2.53
CA THR A 86 12.46 13.77 -2.57
C THR A 86 11.97 12.81 -3.64
N SER A 87 12.05 11.52 -3.29
CA SER A 87 11.15 10.51 -3.87
C SER A 87 9.73 11.08 -3.80
N PRO A 88 8.88 10.93 -4.83
CA PRO A 88 7.45 11.19 -4.72
C PRO A 88 6.93 10.28 -3.60
N GLY A 89 6.99 10.80 -2.38
CA GLY A 89 7.03 9.98 -1.19
C GLY A 89 5.72 9.21 -1.12
N PHE A 90 5.80 7.90 -1.04
CA PHE A 90 4.65 7.09 -0.66
C PHE A 90 4.19 7.61 0.69
N ASN A 91 3.15 8.44 0.69
CA ASN A 91 2.74 9.14 1.88
C ASN A 91 2.05 8.11 2.78
N LEU A 92 2.78 7.61 3.77
CA LEU A 92 2.28 6.59 4.68
C LEU A 92 1.03 7.03 5.46
N SER A 93 0.73 8.33 5.52
CA SER A 93 -0.54 8.82 6.11
C SER A 93 -1.76 8.50 5.24
N GLN A 94 -1.59 8.19 3.96
CA GLN A 94 -2.66 7.72 3.06
C GLN A 94 -2.92 6.21 3.19
N LEU A 95 -2.08 5.48 3.92
CA LEU A 95 -2.15 4.04 4.07
C LEU A 95 -3.19 3.66 5.13
N ASN A 96 -4.44 3.48 4.70
CA ASN A 96 -5.52 3.00 5.54
C ASN A 96 -5.66 1.47 5.43
N LEU A 97 -5.33 0.78 6.52
CA LEU A 97 -5.37 -0.68 6.56
C LEU A 97 -6.81 -1.22 6.45
N TYR A 98 -7.82 -0.44 6.82
CA TYR A 98 -9.23 -0.80 6.61
C TYR A 98 -9.59 -0.86 5.12
N SER A 99 -9.04 0.06 4.30
CA SER A 99 -9.28 0.09 2.85
C SER A 99 -8.58 -1.07 2.12
N LEU A 100 -7.50 -1.62 2.69
CA LEU A 100 -6.80 -2.79 2.16
C LEU A 100 -7.53 -4.10 2.43
N VAL A 101 -8.32 -4.16 3.51
CA VAL A 101 -9.10 -5.36 3.89
C VAL A 101 -10.42 -5.47 3.13
N LEU A 102 -10.97 -4.35 2.65
CA LEU A 102 -12.22 -4.33 1.87
C LEU A 102 -12.03 -4.63 0.38
N ASN A 103 -10.79 -4.63 -0.12
CA ASN A 103 -10.43 -4.93 -1.50
C ASN A 103 -9.72 -6.30 -1.65
N ALA A 104 -9.80 -7.15 -0.62
CA ALA A 104 -9.15 -8.47 -0.55
C ALA A 104 -10.17 -9.61 -0.63
#